data_AF-A0A7K2JGV0-F1
#
_entry.id   AF-A0A7K2JGV0-F1
#
_cell.length_a   1.000
_cell.length_b   1.000
_cell.length_c   1.000
_cell.angle_alpha   90.00
_cell.angle_beta   90.00
_cell.angle_gamma   90.00
#
_symmetry.space_group_name_H-M   'P 1'
#
loop_
_entity.id
_entity.type
_entity.pdbx_description
1 polymer ?
#
loop_
_entity_poly.entity_id
_entity_poly.type
_entity_poly.pdbx_seq_one_letter_code
_entity_poly.pdbx_strand_id
1 'polypeptide(L)' 'MSAALRIRRGVRDDWTGADYDSYTVLAELGAARPAARVTRARRGRPLRRAFRSALRTAALIHLAHTATIRKEAITR' A
#
# COMPACT_ATOMS: atom_id res chain seq x y z
N MET A 1 23.12 2.63 21.07
CA MET A 1 22.13 3.43 20.29
C MET A 1 20.83 2.63 20.18
N SER A 2 19.72 3.14 20.73
CA SER A 2 18.49 2.34 20.94
C SER A 2 17.63 2.20 19.66
N ALA A 3 17.19 0.98 19.34
CA ALA A 3 16.44 0.62 18.13
C ALA A 3 15.16 1.45 17.90
N ALA A 4 14.58 1.99 18.98
CA ALA A 4 13.40 2.86 18.93
C ALA A 4 13.64 4.17 18.13
N LEU A 5 14.87 4.66 18.03
CA LEU A 5 15.21 5.86 17.26
C LEU A 5 15.31 5.57 15.75
N ARG A 6 15.76 4.38 15.35
CA ARG A 6 15.79 3.95 13.93
C ARG A 6 14.38 3.80 13.35
N ILE A 7 13.46 3.23 14.13
CA ILE A 7 12.05 3.08 13.70
C ILE A 7 11.41 4.47 13.48
N ARG A 8 11.71 5.47 14.33
CA ARG A 8 11.13 6.82 14.17
C ARG A 8 11.64 7.59 12.95
N ARG A 9 12.90 7.38 12.52
CA ARG A 9 13.43 8.02 11.31
C ARG A 9 12.95 7.30 10.05
N GLY A 10 13.09 5.97 9.98
CA GLY A 10 12.72 5.20 8.78
C GLY A 10 11.22 5.16 8.48
N VAL A 11 10.35 5.38 9.47
CA VAL A 11 8.88 5.47 9.27
C VAL A 11 8.46 6.82 8.68
N ARG A 12 9.27 7.87 8.72
CA ARG A 12 8.93 9.14 8.05
C ARG A 12 9.40 9.16 6.61
N ASP A 13 10.53 8.50 6.31
CA ASP A 13 11.10 8.45 4.97
C ASP A 13 10.23 7.67 3.96
N ASP A 14 9.29 6.84 4.44
CA ASP A 14 8.37 6.04 3.62
C ASP A 14 6.94 6.60 3.55
N TRP A 15 6.72 7.83 4.04
CA TRP A 15 5.43 8.51 3.96
C TRP A 15 5.18 9.05 2.56
N THR A 16 3.95 8.86 2.09
CA THR A 16 3.43 9.48 0.87
C THR A 16 2.87 10.87 1.17
N GLY A 17 2.59 11.68 0.14
CA GLY A 17 1.93 12.99 0.31
C GLY A 17 0.64 12.90 1.14
N ALA A 18 -0.19 11.88 0.88
CA ALA A 18 -1.42 11.67 1.64
C ALA A 18 -1.20 11.35 3.14
N ASP A 19 -0.07 10.73 3.49
CA ASP A 19 0.31 10.49 4.89
C ASP A 19 0.69 11.81 5.58
N TYR A 20 1.34 12.72 4.84
CA TYR A 20 1.65 14.08 5.31
C TYR A 20 0.40 14.93 5.48
N ASP A 21 -0.52 14.92 4.52
CA ASP A 21 -1.79 15.66 4.62
C ASP A 21 -2.58 15.21 5.86
N SER A 22 -2.65 13.90 6.08
CA SER A 22 -3.30 13.33 7.28
C SER A 22 -2.59 13.74 8.57
N TYR A 23 -1.25 13.81 8.56
CA TYR A 23 -0.47 14.29 9.71
C TYR A 23 -0.75 15.76 10.01
N THR A 24 -0.78 16.62 8.98
CA THR A 24 -1.01 18.06 9.12
C THR A 24 -2.37 18.32 9.74
N VAL A 25 -3.43 17.70 9.23
CA VAL A 25 -4.79 17.81 9.80
C VAL A 25 -4.82 17.35 11.26
N LEU A 26 -4.19 16.22 11.59
CA LEU A 26 -4.15 15.73 12.97
C LEU A 26 -3.34 16.66 13.90
N ALA A 27 -2.29 17.29 13.39
CA ALA A 27 -1.48 18.24 14.15
C ALA A 27 -2.25 19.54 14.41
N GLU A 28 -2.96 20.07 13.41
CA GLU A 28 -3.80 21.26 13.53
C GLU A 28 -4.96 21.06 14.51
N LEU A 29 -5.53 19.85 14.55
CA LEU A 29 -6.55 19.47 15.53
C LEU A 29 -5.98 19.20 16.94
N GLY A 30 -4.67 19.38 17.15
CA GLY A 30 -4.03 19.16 18.45
C GLY A 30 -4.00 17.68 18.89
N ALA A 31 -4.10 16.75 17.95
CA ALA A 31 -4.16 15.32 18.28
C ALA A 31 -2.84 14.87 18.92
N ALA A 32 -2.95 14.13 20.03
CA ALA A 32 -1.77 13.55 20.68
C ALA A 32 -1.10 12.51 19.77
N ARG A 33 0.22 12.69 19.57
CA ARG A 33 1.11 11.81 18.78
C ARG A 33 0.57 11.54 17.35
N PRO A 34 0.40 12.59 16.51
CA PRO A 34 -0.26 12.48 15.21
C PRO A 34 0.49 11.52 14.26
N ALA A 35 1.82 11.54 14.28
CA ALA A 35 2.64 10.62 13.49
C ALA A 35 2.42 9.14 13.83
N ALA A 36 2.19 8.81 15.11
CA ALA A 36 1.93 7.45 15.54
C ALA A 36 0.55 6.98 15.05
N ARG A 37 -0.44 7.88 15.01
CA ARG A 37 -1.79 7.60 14.48
C ARG A 37 -1.75 7.31 12.98
N VAL A 38 -1.04 8.13 12.21
CA VAL A 38 -0.81 7.91 10.76
C VAL A 38 -0.10 6.57 10.52
N THR A 39 0.99 6.31 11.26
CA THR A 39 1.73 5.04 11.18
C THR A 39 0.84 3.83 11.52
N ARG A 40 -0.01 3.96 12.53
CA ARG A 40 -0.96 2.89 12.92
C ARG A 40 -2.03 2.67 11.86
N ALA A 41 -2.57 3.73 11.27
CA ALA A 41 -3.50 3.63 10.15
C ALA A 41 -2.86 2.93 8.94
N ARG A 42 -1.57 3.16 8.69
CA ARG A 42 -0.79 2.44 7.67
C ARG A 42 -0.58 0.95 8.01
N ARG A 43 -0.38 0.61 9.28
CA ARG A 43 -0.19 -0.80 9.72
C ARG A 43 -1.36 -1.72 9.36
N GLY A 44 -2.58 -1.19 9.26
CA GLY A 44 -3.81 -1.95 8.98
C GLY A 44 -4.06 -2.31 7.51
N ARG A 45 -3.04 -2.55 6.67
CA ARG A 45 -3.24 -2.94 5.25
C ARG A 45 -2.57 -4.24 4.75
N PRO A 46 -2.23 -5.25 5.58
CA PRO A 46 -1.79 -6.53 5.02
C PRO A 46 -2.89 -7.16 4.15
N LEU A 47 -4.16 -7.10 4.59
CA LEU A 47 -5.30 -7.59 3.82
C LEU A 47 -5.51 -6.81 2.52
N ARG A 48 -5.38 -5.48 2.53
CA ARG A 48 -5.52 -4.67 1.30
C ARG A 48 -4.38 -4.91 0.31
N ARG A 49 -3.16 -5.16 0.80
CA ARG A 49 -2.01 -5.56 -0.05
C ARG A 49 -2.23 -6.95 -0.62
N ALA A 50 -2.61 -7.92 0.22
CA ALA A 50 -2.94 -9.28 -0.21
C ALA A 50 -4.06 -9.28 -1.26
N PHE A 51 -5.12 -8.50 -1.04
CA PHE A 51 -6.23 -8.37 -1.98
C PHE A 51 -5.81 -7.75 -3.31
N ARG A 52 -5.00 -6.68 -3.29
CA ARG A 52 -4.45 -6.10 -4.53
C ARG A 52 -3.53 -7.06 -5.28
N SER A 53 -2.70 -7.81 -4.56
CA SER A 53 -1.86 -8.84 -5.17
C SER A 53 -2.70 -9.94 -5.80
N ALA A 54 -3.73 -10.44 -5.10
CA ALA A 54 -4.65 -11.44 -5.63
C ALA A 54 -5.38 -10.96 -6.88
N LEU A 55 -5.90 -9.73 -6.87
CA LEU A 55 -6.55 -9.13 -8.03
C LEU A 55 -5.60 -8.98 -9.22
N ARG A 56 -4.34 -8.57 -8.98
CA ARG A 56 -3.33 -8.45 -10.04
C ARG A 56 -3.02 -9.82 -10.65
N THR A 57 -2.87 -10.85 -9.83
CA THR A 57 -2.65 -12.22 -10.31
C THR A 57 -3.83 -12.71 -11.15
N ALA A 58 -5.06 -12.50 -10.68
CA ALA A 58 -6.26 -12.88 -11.43
C ALA A 58 -6.35 -12.17 -12.79
N ALA A 59 -6.04 -10.88 -12.84
CA ALA A 59 -6.02 -10.11 -14.10
C ALA A 59 -4.98 -10.65 -15.10
N LEU A 60 -3.79 -11.02 -14.62
CA LEU A 60 -2.74 -11.59 -15.46
C LEU A 60 -3.12 -12.98 -16.00
N ILE A 61 -3.72 -13.83 -15.17
CA ILE A 61 -4.22 -15.15 -15.60
C ILE A 61 -5.29 -14.98 -16.68
N HIS A 62 -6.23 -14.06 -16.49
CA HIS A 62 -7.28 -13.77 -17.47
C HIS A 62 -6.71 -13.27 -18.80
N LEU A 63 -5.70 -12.38 -18.76
CA LEU A 63 -5.03 -11.90 -19.95
C LEU A 63 -4.27 -13.02 -20.70
N ALA A 64 -3.58 -13.90 -19.96
CA ALA A 64 -2.90 -15.04 -20.56
C ALA A 64 -3.89 -16.02 -21.23
N HIS A 65 -5.00 -16.31 -20.56
CA HIS A 65 -6.02 -17.22 -21.08
C HIS A 65 -6.67 -16.68 -22.37
N THR A 66 -7.02 -15.40 -22.39
CA THR A 66 -7.60 -14.74 -23.58
C THR A 66 -6.60 -14.65 -24.74
N ALA A 67 -5.31 -14.48 -24.46
CA ALA A 67 -4.26 -14.51 -25.48
C ALA A 67 -4.09 -15.91 -26.11
N THR A 68 -4.20 -16.98 -25.31
CA THR A 68 -4.14 -18.37 -25.82
C THR A 68 -5.32 -18.68 -26.73
N ILE A 69 -6.55 -18.36 -26.31
CA ILE A 69 -7.76 -18.55 -27.13
C ILE A 69 -7.65 -17.81 -28.46
N ARG A 70 -7.15 -16.57 -28.43
CA ARG A 70 -6.94 -15.78 -29.66
C ARG A 70 -5.93 -16.43 -30.60
N LYS A 71 -4.83 -16.99 -30.08
CA LYS A 71 -3.84 -17.70 -30.92
C LYS A 71 -4.47 -18.92 -31.60
N GLU A 72 -5.17 -19.75 -30.84
CA GLU A 72 -5.82 -20.95 -31.37
C GLU A 72 -6.85 -20.62 -32.46
N ALA A 73 -7.59 -19.50 -32.30
CA ALA A 73 -8.54 -19.03 -33.31
C ALA A 73 -7.90 -18.48 -34.60
N ILE A 74 -6.63 -18.09 -34.59
CA ILE A 74 -5.90 -17.57 -35.76
C ILE A 74 -5.21 -18.70 -36.55
N THR A 75 -4.79 -19.76 -35.86
CA THR A 75 -4.14 -20.94 -36.48
C THR A 75 -5.09 -21.96 -37.10
N ARG A 76 -6.39 -21.69 -37.12
CA ARG A 76 -7.44 -22.60 -37.62
C ARG A 76 -8.10 -22.01 -38.86
#